data_AF-A0A1W9MT80-F1
#
_entry.id   AF-A0A1W9MT80-F1
#
_cell.length_a   1.000
_cell.length_b   1.000
_cell.length_c   1.000
_cell.angle_alpha   90.00
_cell.angle_beta   90.00
_cell.angle_gamma   90.00
#
_symmetry.space_group_name_H-M   'P 1'
#
loop_
_entity.id
_entity.type
_entity.pdbx_description
1 polymer ?
#
loop_
_entity_poly.entity_id
_entity_poly.type
_entity_poly.pdbx_seq_one_letter_code
_entity_poly.pdbx_strand_id
1 'polypeptide(L)'
;MQLKKWFENWNITGLKIKTPILEMDWSPKDSDKDAAWDMYIELLTRITTQPLSDTDGLEKTALESIYSIFGITRGIIKQHGRDCEGFARIAIVILNQIIRPFTARWHKLSSDGAFNDIERCKSFREELKELQAKLTNYSKMLAEIANVEDLTQMEEIE
;
A
#
# COMPACT_ATOMS: atom_id res chain seq x y z
N MET A 1 -4.96 1.26 -22.38
CA MET A 1 -5.08 -0.05 -21.68
C MET A 1 -6.14 0.11 -20.63
N GLN A 2 -7.06 -0.85 -20.46
CA GLN A 2 -8.13 -0.73 -19.45
C GLN A 2 -7.58 -0.87 -18.02
N LEU A 3 -8.17 -0.13 -17.08
CA LEU A 3 -7.80 -0.14 -15.66
C LEU A 3 -7.89 -1.55 -15.03
N LYS A 4 -8.87 -2.36 -15.46
CA LYS A 4 -8.96 -3.77 -15.02
C LYS A 4 -7.70 -4.57 -15.33
N LYS A 5 -7.26 -4.54 -16.60
CA LYS A 5 -6.07 -5.27 -17.07
C LYS A 5 -4.81 -4.75 -16.37
N TRP A 6 -4.77 -3.45 -16.10
CA TRP A 6 -3.69 -2.85 -15.32
C TRP A 6 -3.58 -3.44 -13.92
N PHE A 7 -4.69 -3.55 -13.17
CA PHE A 7 -4.67 -4.19 -11.85
C PHE A 7 -4.29 -5.67 -11.89
N GLU A 8 -4.74 -6.39 -12.92
CA GLU A 8 -4.39 -7.81 -13.14
C GLU A 8 -2.88 -8.00 -13.34
N ASN A 9 -2.23 -7.11 -14.11
CA ASN A 9 -0.77 -7.15 -14.33
C ASN A 9 0.04 -7.05 -13.04
N TRP A 10 -0.50 -6.38 -12.02
CA TRP A 10 0.15 -6.14 -10.74
C TRP A 10 -0.24 -7.15 -9.65
N ASN A 11 -0.92 -8.24 -10.01
CA ASN A 11 -1.48 -9.23 -9.08
C ASN A 11 -2.40 -8.61 -8.01
N ILE A 12 -2.97 -7.43 -8.28
CA ILE A 12 -3.92 -6.77 -7.40
C ILE A 12 -5.33 -7.23 -7.79
N THR A 13 -5.62 -8.49 -7.46
CA THR A 13 -6.87 -9.17 -7.85
C THR A 13 -7.89 -9.19 -6.71
N GLY A 14 -9.14 -9.58 -7.02
CA GLY A 14 -10.22 -9.68 -6.02
C GLY A 14 -10.81 -8.34 -5.56
N LEU A 15 -10.43 -7.23 -6.19
CA LEU A 15 -10.95 -5.90 -5.89
C LEU A 15 -12.40 -5.74 -6.33
N LYS A 16 -13.23 -5.23 -5.42
CA LYS A 16 -14.64 -4.88 -5.67
C LYS A 16 -14.71 -3.44 -6.20
N ILE A 17 -14.51 -3.27 -7.51
CA ILE A 17 -14.61 -1.97 -8.20
C ILE A 17 -15.83 -1.99 -9.14
N LYS A 18 -16.55 -0.87 -9.23
CA LYS A 18 -17.70 -0.74 -10.15
C LYS A 18 -17.24 -0.87 -11.61
N THR A 19 -18.00 -1.60 -12.42
CA THR A 19 -17.68 -1.89 -13.83
C THR A 19 -17.34 -0.65 -14.67
N PRO A 20 -18.08 0.48 -14.59
CA PRO A 20 -17.74 1.66 -15.38
C PRO A 20 -16.34 2.23 -15.08
N ILE A 21 -15.81 2.03 -13.88
CA ILE A 21 -14.47 2.48 -13.50
C ILE A 21 -13.40 1.51 -14.04
N LEU A 22 -13.69 0.20 -14.02
CA LEU A 22 -12.78 -0.84 -14.50
C LEU A 22 -12.54 -0.78 -16.02
N GLU A 23 -13.56 -0.34 -16.77
CA GLU A 23 -13.51 -0.23 -18.23
C GLU A 23 -12.85 1.07 -18.73
N MET A 24 -12.53 2.00 -17.82
CA MET A 24 -11.87 3.25 -18.20
C MET A 24 -10.47 2.97 -18.75
N ASP A 25 -10.09 3.74 -19.77
CA ASP A 25 -8.73 3.76 -20.26
C ASP A 25 -7.79 4.37 -19.23
N TRP A 26 -6.74 3.63 -18.92
CA TRP A 26 -5.64 4.07 -18.09
C TRP A 26 -4.72 4.95 -18.92
N SER A 27 -4.65 6.23 -18.55
CA SER A 27 -3.78 7.26 -19.13
C SER A 27 -3.46 8.28 -18.03
N PRO A 28 -2.41 8.05 -17.21
CA PRO A 28 -2.06 8.94 -16.10
C PRO A 28 -1.55 10.30 -16.62
N LYS A 29 -2.05 11.37 -16.02
CA LYS A 29 -1.59 12.75 -16.27
C LYS A 29 -0.33 13.04 -15.47
N ASP A 30 0.36 14.14 -15.77
CA ASP A 30 1.58 14.50 -15.04
C ASP A 30 1.33 14.66 -13.53
N SER A 31 0.20 15.25 -13.11
CA SER A 31 -0.17 15.28 -11.68
C SER A 31 -0.43 13.91 -11.06
N ASP A 32 -0.85 12.91 -11.84
CA ASP A 32 -0.93 11.52 -11.35
C ASP A 32 0.46 10.93 -11.15
N LYS A 33 1.42 11.25 -12.04
CA LYS A 33 2.81 10.80 -11.95
C LYS A 33 3.51 11.42 -10.75
N ASP A 34 3.34 12.72 -10.54
CA ASP A 34 3.92 13.46 -9.41
C ASP A 34 3.36 12.93 -8.07
N ALA A 35 2.05 12.71 -7.98
CA ALA A 35 1.44 12.12 -6.80
C ALA A 35 1.89 10.66 -6.57
N ALA A 36 2.08 9.90 -7.65
CA ALA A 36 2.59 8.54 -7.56
C ALA A 36 4.05 8.51 -7.07
N TRP A 37 4.88 9.44 -7.53
CA TRP A 37 6.25 9.61 -7.05
C TRP A 37 6.30 9.92 -5.54
N ASP A 38 5.49 10.87 -5.07
CA ASP A 38 5.44 11.21 -3.64
C ASP A 38 5.06 9.99 -2.79
N MET A 39 4.04 9.23 -3.22
CA MET A 39 3.59 8.04 -2.51
C MET A 39 4.62 6.91 -2.59
N TYR A 40 5.31 6.79 -3.71
CA TYR A 40 6.34 5.78 -3.94
C TYR A 40 7.53 5.97 -3.00
N ILE A 41 8.03 7.19 -2.84
CA ILE A 41 9.12 7.51 -1.90
C ILE A 41 8.73 7.19 -0.45
N GLU A 42 7.48 7.53 -0.08
CA GLU A 42 6.93 7.18 1.23
C GLU A 42 6.91 5.67 1.45
N LEU A 43 6.56 4.87 0.45
CA LEU A 43 6.54 3.41 0.59
C LEU A 43 7.94 2.78 0.57
N LEU A 44 8.86 3.26 -0.26
CA LEU A 44 10.22 2.69 -0.39
C LEU A 44 11.02 2.69 0.93
N THR A 45 10.83 3.71 1.74
CA THR A 45 11.65 3.97 2.93
C THR A 45 11.01 3.50 4.23
N ARG A 46 9.84 2.84 4.15
CA ARG A 46 9.10 2.37 5.31
C ARG A 46 9.31 0.88 5.56
N ILE A 47 9.27 0.53 6.84
CA ILE A 47 9.15 -0.85 7.34
C ILE A 47 7.97 -1.65 6.73
N THR A 48 7.00 -0.96 6.13
CA THR A 48 5.86 -1.57 5.44
C THR A 48 6.24 -2.22 4.11
N THR A 49 7.43 -1.95 3.58
CA THR A 49 7.99 -2.59 2.38
C THR A 49 9.35 -3.24 2.66
N GLN A 50 10.03 -2.85 3.75
CA GLN A 50 11.26 -3.45 4.24
C GLN A 50 10.98 -4.38 5.44
N PRO A 51 10.88 -5.71 5.24
CA PRO A 51 10.60 -6.63 6.32
C PRO A 51 11.73 -6.63 7.34
N LEU A 52 11.37 -6.54 8.63
CA LEU A 52 12.30 -6.85 9.71
C LEU A 52 12.36 -8.36 9.92
N SER A 53 13.46 -8.82 10.52
CA SER A 53 13.58 -10.21 10.97
C SER A 53 12.44 -10.57 11.95
N ASP A 54 12.14 -11.86 12.08
CA ASP A 54 11.08 -12.32 12.99
C ASP A 54 11.37 -11.98 14.47
N THR A 55 12.62 -11.63 14.80
CA THR A 55 13.08 -11.22 16.13
C THR A 55 13.14 -9.71 16.33
N ASP A 56 13.09 -8.92 15.26
CA ASP A 56 13.23 -7.47 15.31
C ASP A 56 11.90 -6.74 15.16
N GLY A 57 11.85 -5.54 15.72
CA GLY A 57 10.70 -4.64 15.66
C GLY A 57 9.53 -5.02 16.56
N LEU A 58 8.64 -4.05 16.77
CA LEU A 58 7.43 -4.20 17.58
C LEU A 58 6.20 -4.18 16.68
N GLU A 59 5.29 -5.13 16.89
CA GLU A 59 4.05 -5.30 16.13
C GLU A 59 3.18 -4.03 16.17
N LYS A 60 3.16 -3.37 17.34
CA LYS A 60 2.45 -2.09 17.52
C LYS A 60 3.01 -1.00 16.61
N THR A 61 4.33 -0.86 16.53
CA THR A 61 4.99 0.12 15.67
C THR A 61 4.75 -0.18 14.20
N ALA A 62 4.75 -1.46 13.80
CA ALA A 62 4.42 -1.88 12.45
C ALA A 62 2.97 -1.52 12.10
N LEU A 63 2.02 -1.80 12.99
CA LEU A 63 0.62 -1.44 12.82
C LEU A 63 0.40 0.07 12.69
N GLU A 64 1.08 0.87 13.52
CA GLU A 64 1.03 2.33 13.46
C GLU A 64 1.62 2.87 12.14
N SER A 65 2.72 2.29 11.66
CA SER A 65 3.32 2.65 10.38
C SER A 65 2.36 2.39 9.21
N ILE A 66 1.71 1.22 9.18
CA ILE A 66 0.71 0.87 8.16
C ILE A 66 -0.50 1.81 8.23
N TYR A 67 -0.98 2.13 9.43
CA TYR A 67 -2.10 3.06 9.60
C TYR A 67 -1.76 4.47 9.12
N SER A 68 -0.51 4.92 9.27
CA SER A 68 -0.09 6.25 8.83
C SER A 68 -0.24 6.48 7.31
N ILE A 69 -0.24 5.40 6.50
CA ILE A 69 -0.46 5.44 5.05
C ILE A 69 -1.76 6.17 4.70
N PHE A 70 -2.84 6.01 5.49
CA PHE A 70 -4.09 6.75 5.27
C PHE A 70 -3.92 8.28 5.37
N GLY A 71 -3.09 8.74 6.31
CA GLY A 71 -2.80 10.17 6.48
C GLY A 71 -2.00 10.71 5.30
N ILE A 72 -0.91 10.01 4.96
CA ILE A 72 0.02 10.36 3.90
C ILE A 72 -0.68 10.43 2.55
N THR A 73 -1.38 9.36 2.16
CA THR A 73 -2.11 9.33 0.89
C THR A 73 -3.15 10.44 0.79
N ARG A 74 -3.88 10.75 1.88
CA ARG A 74 -4.81 11.88 1.89
C ARG A 74 -4.11 13.23 1.77
N GLY A 75 -2.92 13.38 2.35
CA GLY A 75 -2.07 14.55 2.20
C GLY A 75 -1.68 14.77 0.73
N ILE A 76 -1.14 13.73 0.09
CA ILE A 76 -0.72 13.74 -1.32
C ILE A 76 -1.89 14.10 -2.24
N ILE A 77 -3.05 13.42 -2.10
CA ILE A 77 -4.24 13.72 -2.92
C ILE A 77 -4.70 15.17 -2.75
N LYS A 78 -4.64 15.72 -1.52
CA LYS A 78 -5.02 17.12 -1.27
C LYS A 78 -4.01 18.12 -1.84
N GLN A 79 -2.73 17.79 -1.80
CA GLN A 79 -1.64 18.62 -2.31
C GLN A 79 -1.71 18.76 -3.84
N HIS A 80 -1.89 17.64 -4.54
CA HIS A 80 -2.00 17.61 -6.01
C HIS A 80 -3.40 17.96 -6.52
N GLY A 81 -4.41 17.94 -5.64
CA GLY A 81 -5.76 18.36 -5.94
C GLY A 81 -6.48 17.42 -6.92
N ARG A 82 -7.47 17.96 -7.63
CA ARG A 82 -8.35 17.16 -8.51
C ARG A 82 -7.64 16.60 -9.74
N ASP A 83 -6.45 17.11 -10.08
CA ASP A 83 -5.77 16.76 -11.32
C ASP A 83 -5.05 15.40 -11.23
N CYS A 84 -4.83 14.87 -10.01
CA CYS A 84 -4.32 13.51 -9.75
C CYS A 84 -5.44 12.46 -9.57
N GLU A 85 -6.56 12.57 -10.29
CA GLU A 85 -7.73 11.67 -10.13
C GLU A 85 -7.41 10.20 -10.46
N GLY A 86 -6.50 9.94 -11.40
CA GLY A 86 -6.04 8.59 -11.72
C GLY A 86 -5.35 7.93 -10.52
N PHE A 87 -4.38 8.62 -9.93
CA PHE A 87 -3.72 8.21 -8.69
C PHE A 87 -4.72 8.05 -7.55
N ALA A 88 -5.59 9.04 -7.33
CA ALA A 88 -6.55 9.04 -6.23
C ALA A 88 -7.49 7.83 -6.29
N ARG A 89 -7.98 7.45 -7.48
CA ARG A 89 -8.84 6.27 -7.66
C ARG A 89 -8.14 4.99 -7.25
N ILE A 90 -6.90 4.80 -7.69
CA ILE A 90 -6.08 3.64 -7.30
C ILE A 90 -5.85 3.65 -5.79
N ALA A 91 -5.35 4.76 -5.24
CA ALA A 91 -4.94 4.84 -3.85
C ALA A 91 -6.13 4.61 -2.89
N ILE A 92 -7.31 5.14 -3.20
CA ILE A 92 -8.54 4.90 -2.43
C ILE A 92 -8.92 3.43 -2.39
N VAL A 93 -8.75 2.70 -3.51
CA VAL A 93 -9.02 1.25 -3.56
C VAL A 93 -8.04 0.50 -2.67
N ILE A 94 -6.74 0.78 -2.77
CA ILE A 94 -5.70 0.14 -1.96
C ILE A 94 -5.96 0.40 -0.46
N LEU A 95 -6.18 1.66 -0.08
CA LEU A 95 -6.48 2.04 1.30
C LEU A 95 -7.69 1.28 1.85
N ASN A 96 -8.79 1.21 1.11
CA ASN A 96 -10.06 0.68 1.63
C ASN A 96 -10.22 -0.84 1.51
N GLN A 97 -9.60 -1.48 0.51
CA GLN A 97 -9.81 -2.91 0.26
C GLN A 97 -8.61 -3.76 0.67
N ILE A 98 -7.41 -3.18 0.76
CA ILE A 98 -6.19 -3.90 1.13
C ILE A 98 -5.76 -3.52 2.56
N ILE A 99 -5.58 -2.23 2.85
CA ILE A 99 -5.00 -1.78 4.12
C ILE A 99 -6.06 -1.72 5.25
N ARG A 100 -7.27 -1.25 4.95
CA ARG A 100 -8.35 -1.10 5.94
C ARG A 100 -8.72 -2.41 6.64
N PRO A 101 -8.92 -3.56 5.95
CA PRO A 101 -9.27 -4.81 6.63
C PRO A 101 -8.22 -5.24 7.65
N PHE A 102 -6.93 -5.12 7.29
CA PHE A 102 -5.81 -5.44 8.17
C PHE A 102 -5.79 -4.52 9.40
N THR A 103 -5.76 -3.21 9.17
CA THR A 103 -5.68 -2.22 10.27
C THR A 103 -6.89 -2.26 11.17
N ALA A 104 -8.11 -2.40 10.63
CA ALA A 104 -9.34 -2.46 11.43
C ALA A 104 -9.33 -3.67 12.38
N ARG A 105 -8.92 -4.84 11.91
CA ARG A 105 -8.79 -6.04 12.74
C ARG A 105 -7.73 -5.87 13.82
N TRP A 106 -6.53 -5.47 13.42
CA TRP A 106 -5.38 -5.46 14.34
C TRP A 106 -5.39 -4.29 15.31
N HIS A 107 -6.04 -3.16 15.00
CA HIS A 107 -6.27 -2.12 16.00
C HIS A 107 -7.16 -2.59 17.14
N LYS A 108 -8.24 -3.33 16.84
CA LYS A 108 -9.11 -3.90 17.87
C LYS A 108 -8.38 -4.96 18.69
N LEU A 109 -7.68 -5.88 18.04
CA LEU A 109 -6.89 -6.89 18.75
C LEU A 109 -5.77 -6.27 19.60
N SER A 110 -5.09 -5.25 19.08
CA SER A 110 -4.05 -4.52 19.81
C SER A 110 -4.60 -3.84 21.06
N SER A 111 -5.77 -3.18 20.98
CA SER A 111 -6.42 -2.57 22.15
C SER A 111 -6.81 -3.59 23.22
N ASP A 112 -7.07 -4.83 22.79
CA ASP A 112 -7.42 -5.96 23.67
C ASP A 112 -6.16 -6.70 24.19
N GLY A 113 -4.96 -6.17 23.93
CA GLY A 113 -3.70 -6.70 24.46
C GLY A 113 -3.09 -7.83 23.64
N ALA A 114 -3.48 -8.01 22.37
CA ALA A 114 -2.99 -9.10 21.52
C ALA A 114 -1.46 -9.17 21.39
N PHE A 115 -0.74 -8.06 21.50
CA PHE A 115 0.72 -8.05 21.41
C PHE A 115 1.45 -8.51 22.69
N ASN A 116 0.70 -8.92 23.73
CA ASN A 116 1.24 -9.61 24.90
C ASN A 116 1.16 -11.14 24.76
N ASP A 117 0.52 -11.64 23.70
CA ASP A 117 0.33 -13.06 23.42
C ASP A 117 1.20 -13.49 22.23
N ILE A 118 2.06 -14.48 22.44
CA ILE A 118 3.04 -14.94 21.45
C ILE A 118 2.37 -15.48 20.19
N GLU A 119 1.26 -16.21 20.31
CA GLU A 119 0.56 -16.78 19.16
C GLU A 119 -0.16 -15.70 18.35
N ARG A 120 -0.67 -14.66 19.03
CA ARG A 120 -1.22 -13.48 18.37
C ARG A 120 -0.14 -12.65 17.66
N CYS A 121 1.05 -12.51 18.24
CA CYS A 121 2.17 -11.86 17.56
C CYS A 121 2.60 -12.61 16.30
N LYS A 122 2.68 -13.95 16.36
CA LYS A 122 2.95 -14.78 15.17
C LYS A 122 1.91 -14.57 14.08
N SER A 123 0.62 -14.66 14.42
CA SER A 123 -0.48 -14.42 13.48
C SER A 123 -0.44 -13.02 12.87
N PHE A 124 -0.07 -11.99 13.66
CA PHE A 124 0.14 -10.64 13.13
C PHE A 124 1.26 -10.60 12.11
N ARG A 125 2.42 -11.21 12.41
CA ARG A 125 3.59 -11.22 11.53
C ARG A 125 3.32 -11.98 10.23
N GLU A 126 2.59 -13.09 10.28
CA GLU A 126 2.18 -13.83 9.08
C GLU A 126 1.29 -12.98 8.18
N GLU A 127 0.22 -12.37 8.73
CA GLU A 127 -0.67 -11.49 7.97
C GLU A 127 0.05 -10.22 7.49
N LEU A 128 1.03 -9.73 8.26
CA LEU A 128 1.86 -8.61 7.87
C LEU A 128 2.71 -8.95 6.65
N LYS A 129 3.34 -10.14 6.60
CA LYS A 129 4.12 -10.60 5.43
C LYS A 129 3.25 -10.63 4.18
N GLU A 130 2.01 -11.12 4.28
CA GLU A 130 1.07 -11.10 3.16
C GLU A 130 0.69 -9.68 2.72
N LEU A 131 0.50 -8.76 3.66
CA LEU A 131 0.20 -7.36 3.36
C LEU A 131 1.42 -6.67 2.73
N GLN A 132 2.62 -6.91 3.25
CA GLN A 132 3.87 -6.37 2.73
C GLN A 132 4.07 -6.78 1.28
N ALA A 133 3.84 -8.05 0.92
CA ALA A 133 3.90 -8.48 -0.48
C ALA A 133 2.96 -7.68 -1.41
N LYS A 134 1.74 -7.39 -0.95
CA LYS A 134 0.77 -6.56 -1.69
C LYS A 134 1.23 -5.10 -1.79
N LEU A 135 1.79 -4.55 -0.71
CA LEU A 135 2.30 -3.18 -0.68
C LEU A 135 3.57 -3.00 -1.51
N THR A 136 4.43 -4.02 -1.58
CA THR A 136 5.58 -4.04 -2.49
C THR A 136 5.12 -3.97 -3.94
N ASN A 137 4.14 -4.79 -4.34
CA ASN A 137 3.56 -4.70 -5.69
C ASN A 137 2.92 -3.34 -5.96
N TYR A 138 2.24 -2.76 -4.96
CA TYR A 138 1.70 -1.41 -5.06
C TYR A 138 2.81 -0.36 -5.26
N SER A 139 3.94 -0.48 -4.55
CA SER A 139 5.09 0.40 -4.70
C SER A 139 5.70 0.32 -6.10
N LYS A 140 5.91 -0.89 -6.63
CA LYS A 140 6.39 -1.10 -8.00
C LYS A 140 5.45 -0.48 -9.04
N MET A 141 4.14 -0.65 -8.85
CA MET A 141 3.13 -0.03 -9.69
C MET A 141 3.20 1.50 -9.63
N LEU A 142 3.45 2.09 -8.46
CA LEU A 142 3.62 3.54 -8.34
C LEU A 142 4.86 4.04 -9.10
N ALA A 143 5.97 3.30 -9.09
CA ALA A 143 7.15 3.60 -9.92
C ALA A 143 6.80 3.62 -11.41
N GLU A 144 6.02 2.65 -11.90
CA GLU A 144 5.57 2.62 -13.29
C GLU A 144 4.66 3.81 -13.62
N ILE A 145 3.74 4.18 -12.72
CA ILE A 145 2.88 5.36 -12.89
C ILE A 145 3.72 6.64 -12.95
N ALA A 146 4.69 6.78 -12.04
CA ALA A 146 5.60 7.92 -11.98
C ALA A 146 6.58 7.97 -13.16
N ASN A 147 6.69 6.90 -13.95
CA ASN A 147 7.64 6.74 -15.06
C ASN A 147 9.09 6.93 -14.58
N VAL A 148 9.43 6.25 -13.49
CA VAL A 148 10.78 6.23 -12.87
C VAL A 148 11.29 4.80 -12.77
N GLU A 149 12.59 4.66 -12.51
CA GLU A 149 13.18 3.35 -12.20
C GLU A 149 12.59 2.76 -10.90
N ASP A 150 12.32 1.45 -10.92
CA ASP A 150 11.87 0.71 -9.74
C ASP A 150 13.06 0.42 -8.81
N LEU A 151 12.98 0.95 -7.60
CA LEU A 151 13.98 0.96 -6.55
C LEU A 151 13.57 0.05 -5.38
N THR A 152 12.44 -0.66 -5.48
CA THR A 152 11.89 -1.47 -4.37
C THR A 152 12.78 -2.63 -3.94
N GLN A 153 13.74 -3.05 -4.79
CA GLN A 153 14.65 -4.16 -4.53
C GLN A 153 16.11 -3.81 -4.85
N MET A 154 16.52 -2.56 -4.58
CA MET A 154 17.90 -2.14 -4.83
C MET A 154 18.94 -2.79 -3.91
N GLU A 155 18.52 -3.20 -2.71
CA GLU A 155 19.42 -3.73 -1.68
C GLU A 155 19.34 -5.26 -1.64
N GLU A 156 20.49 -5.92 -1.61
CA GLU A 156 20.57 -7.34 -1.23
C GLU A 156 20.34 -7.41 0.29
N ILE A 157 19.29 -8.11 0.70
CA ILE A 157 19.06 -8.43 2.11
C ILE A 157 20.01 -9.58 2.45
N GLU A 158 21.06 -9.31 3.24
CA GLU A 158 21.99 -10.31 3.80
C GLU A 158 21.30 -11.31 4.75
#